data_AF-A0AAV0VI33-F1
#
_entry.id   AF-A0AAV0VI33-F1
#
_cell.length_a   1.000
_cell.length_b   1.000
_cell.length_c   1.000
_cell.angle_alpha   90.00
_cell.angle_beta   90.00
_cell.angle_gamma   90.00
#
_symmetry.space_group_name_H-M   'P 1'
#
loop_
_entity.id
_entity.type
_entity.pdbx_description
1 polymer ?
#
loop_
_entity_poly.entity_id
_entity_poly.type
_entity_poly.pdbx_seq_one_letter_code
_entity_poly.pdbx_strand_id
1 'polypeptide(L)'
;MELQGRSVNLRTFYSVWCKLRESLVIVTSDLAMSVLNEMNKRHSKLFDNILIYCAMYLDPSYQGILTVDAKQQAKLHLAKTWKLLGHLNHVIPANVVTETVNNPNLSDDDMDVTDRFESFLRSHSSTPTATANIPSVPSIETLLEQYDRVPYQSYKLDIMEYWTTKKHLMPELYELSKVLMAIPATQVSVERCFSGLKFILSDLRSTMSKDLVEHIMVIRGINKL
;
A
#
# COMPACT_ATOMS: atom_id res chain seq x y z
N MET A 1 -7.93 15.41 7.33
CA MET A 1 -8.46 14.12 7.82
C MET A 1 -8.07 13.02 6.82
N GLU A 2 -6.78 12.69 6.77
CA GLU A 2 -6.18 11.91 5.66
C GLU A 2 -6.61 10.44 5.67
N LEU A 3 -6.74 9.83 6.85
CA LEU A 3 -7.09 8.41 7.00
C LEU A 3 -8.58 8.07 6.71
N GLN A 4 -9.44 9.09 6.63
CA GLN A 4 -10.85 8.97 6.26
C GLN A 4 -11.14 9.46 4.83
N GLY A 5 -10.08 9.89 4.12
CA GLY A 5 -10.10 10.24 2.70
C GLY A 5 -10.16 8.99 1.80
N ARG A 6 -9.84 9.17 0.51
CA ARG A 6 -9.79 8.12 -0.53
C ARG A 6 -9.04 6.86 -0.03
N SER A 7 -9.29 5.70 -0.64
CA SER A 7 -8.75 4.38 -0.27
C SER A 7 -7.31 4.44 0.28
N VAL A 8 -7.18 4.38 1.59
CA VAL A 8 -5.90 4.44 2.28
C VAL A 8 -5.22 3.10 2.12
N ASN A 9 -4.01 3.08 1.55
CA ASN A 9 -3.20 1.88 1.45
C ASN A 9 -2.38 1.67 2.75
N LEU A 10 -1.87 0.45 2.94
CA LEU A 10 -1.14 0.06 4.16
C LEU A 10 0.08 0.96 4.44
N ARG A 11 0.74 1.43 3.37
CA ARG A 11 1.87 2.34 3.46
C ARG A 11 1.46 3.70 4.03
N THR A 12 0.46 4.35 3.43
CA THR A 12 -0.02 5.66 3.89
C THR A 12 -0.47 5.60 5.34
N PHE A 13 -1.11 4.50 5.75
CA PHE A 13 -1.45 4.29 7.16
C PHE A 13 -0.21 4.29 8.07
N TYR A 14 0.86 3.58 7.70
CA TYR A 14 2.11 3.60 8.43
C TYR A 14 2.77 4.98 8.46
N SER A 15 2.80 5.69 7.34
CA SER A 15 3.40 7.04 7.26
C SER A 15 2.71 8.01 8.20
N VAL A 16 1.37 8.03 8.19
CA VAL A 16 0.57 8.87 9.09
C VAL A 16 0.81 8.49 10.55
N TRP A 17 0.90 7.19 10.85
CA TRP A 17 1.22 6.70 12.19
C TRP A 17 2.57 7.21 12.70
N CYS A 18 3.62 7.13 11.88
CA CYS A 18 4.95 7.61 12.24
C CYS A 18 4.99 9.12 12.40
N LYS A 19 4.40 9.88 11.47
CA LYS A 19 4.30 11.34 11.55
C LYS A 19 3.57 11.79 12.82
N LEU A 20 2.50 11.10 13.21
CA LEU A 20 1.77 11.38 14.46
C LEU A 20 2.63 11.08 15.70
N ARG A 21 3.39 9.99 15.71
CA ARG A 21 4.30 9.69 16.84
C ARG A 21 5.37 10.78 16.98
N GLU A 22 5.95 11.22 15.86
CA GLU A 22 6.95 12.29 15.88
C GLU A 22 6.37 13.63 16.36
N SER A 23 5.16 13.99 15.93
CA SER A 23 4.53 15.24 16.38
C SER A 23 4.18 15.21 17.87
N LEU A 24 3.76 14.06 18.41
CA LEU A 24 3.50 13.90 19.85
C LEU A 24 4.77 14.03 20.70
N VAL A 25 5.92 13.56 20.20
CA VAL A 25 7.22 13.74 20.86
C VAL A 25 7.59 15.23 20.97
N ILE A 26 7.17 16.06 20.01
CA ILE A 26 7.44 17.50 20.01
C ILE A 26 6.53 18.27 20.98
N VAL A 27 5.24 17.91 21.05
CA VAL A 27 4.24 18.64 21.86
C VAL A 27 4.45 18.44 23.37
N THR A 28 4.98 17.31 23.81
CA THR A 28 5.42 17.02 25.21
C THR A 28 4.41 17.24 26.36
N SER A 29 3.13 17.48 26.07
CA SER A 29 2.10 17.58 27.12
C SER A 29 1.82 16.23 27.79
N ASP A 30 1.28 16.24 29.01
CA ASP A 30 0.94 15.00 29.75
C ASP A 30 -0.02 14.09 28.95
N LEU A 31 -0.97 14.71 28.25
CA LEU A 31 -1.86 14.01 27.34
C LEU A 31 -1.10 13.44 26.14
N ALA A 32 -0.22 14.22 25.51
CA ALA A 32 0.57 13.76 24.37
C ALA A 32 1.48 12.58 24.74
N MET A 33 2.12 12.63 25.91
CA MET A 33 2.95 11.54 26.42
C MET A 33 2.14 10.29 26.76
N SER A 34 0.94 10.45 27.33
CA SER A 34 0.02 9.35 27.58
C SER A 34 -0.43 8.66 26.27
N VAL A 35 -0.80 9.46 25.27
CA VAL A 35 -1.16 8.96 23.94
C VAL A 35 0.03 8.28 23.27
N LEU A 36 1.23 8.87 23.34
CA LEU A 36 2.45 8.31 22.76
C LEU A 36 2.79 6.94 23.38
N ASN A 37 2.63 6.79 24.70
CA ASN A 37 2.84 5.51 25.39
C ASN A 37 1.87 4.44 24.87
N GLU A 38 0.59 4.77 24.75
CA GLU A 38 -0.41 3.85 24.20
C GLU A 38 -0.18 3.53 22.72
N MET A 39 0.28 4.50 21.92
CA MET A 39 0.68 4.27 20.54
C MET A 39 1.87 3.31 20.48
N ASN A 40 2.90 3.50 21.29
CA ASN A 40 4.05 2.59 21.31
C ASN A 40 3.65 1.15 21.65
N LYS A 41 2.73 0.95 22.61
CA LYS A 41 2.18 -0.38 22.95
C LYS A 41 1.40 -1.03 21.80
N ARG A 42 0.71 -0.22 20.98
CA ARG A 42 -0.12 -0.70 19.87
C ARG A 42 0.66 -0.89 18.57
N HIS A 43 1.83 -0.26 18.43
CA HIS A 43 2.60 -0.27 17.19
C HIS A 43 2.92 -1.69 16.72
N SER A 44 3.46 -2.54 17.60
CA SER A 44 3.74 -3.94 17.24
C SER A 44 2.46 -4.68 16.82
N LYS A 45 1.38 -4.55 17.57
CA LYS A 45 0.10 -5.22 17.25
C LYS A 45 -0.50 -4.81 15.91
N LEU A 46 -0.23 -3.59 15.44
CA LEU A 46 -0.78 -3.07 14.19
C LEU A 46 0.13 -3.36 12.99
N PHE A 47 1.45 -3.29 13.17
CA PHE A 47 2.42 -3.33 12.08
C PHE A 47 3.24 -4.63 11.98
N ASP A 48 3.15 -5.51 12.99
CA ASP A 48 3.68 -6.88 12.93
C ASP A 48 2.72 -7.77 12.13
N ASN A 49 2.66 -7.50 10.83
CA ASN A 49 1.79 -8.19 9.89
C ASN A 49 2.52 -8.40 8.56
N ILE A 50 2.46 -9.63 8.06
CA ILE A 50 3.11 -10.02 6.82
C ILE A 50 2.69 -9.17 5.61
N LEU A 51 1.43 -8.73 5.55
CA LEU A 51 0.92 -7.88 4.46
C LEU A 51 1.57 -6.48 4.49
N ILE A 52 1.83 -5.97 5.68
CA ILE A 52 2.53 -4.68 5.87
C ILE A 52 3.99 -4.83 5.46
N TYR A 53 4.63 -5.93 5.83
CA TYR A 53 6.01 -6.23 5.40
C TYR A 53 6.11 -6.34 3.89
N CYS A 54 5.21 -7.09 3.25
CA CYS A 54 5.15 -7.15 1.79
C CYS A 54 4.95 -5.75 1.19
N ALA A 55 4.04 -4.93 1.75
CA ALA A 55 3.67 -3.64 1.18
C ALA A 55 4.82 -2.63 1.27
N MET A 56 5.54 -2.64 2.39
CA MET A 56 6.76 -1.86 2.56
C MET A 56 7.93 -2.41 1.75
N TYR A 57 8.01 -3.72 1.56
CA TYR A 57 9.07 -4.34 0.79
C TYR A 57 9.01 -3.96 -0.68
N LEU A 58 7.82 -3.98 -1.29
CA LEU A 58 7.59 -3.55 -2.68
C LEU A 58 7.54 -2.02 -2.85
N ASP A 59 7.88 -1.27 -1.82
CA ASP A 59 7.99 0.17 -1.87
C ASP A 59 9.44 0.61 -1.62
N PRO A 60 10.13 1.17 -2.64
CA PRO A 60 11.53 1.55 -2.52
C PRO A 60 11.76 2.67 -1.48
N SER A 61 10.71 3.39 -1.07
CA SER A 61 10.79 4.42 -0.02
C SER A 61 10.75 3.82 1.39
N TYR A 62 10.16 2.63 1.57
CA TYR A 62 9.95 2.01 2.88
C TYR A 62 10.77 0.76 3.11
N GLN A 63 11.31 0.16 2.05
CA GLN A 63 12.09 -1.08 2.10
C GLN A 63 13.28 -0.99 3.08
N GLY A 64 13.90 0.18 3.24
CA GLY A 64 15.01 0.40 4.17
C GLY A 64 14.64 0.28 5.66
N ILE A 65 13.38 0.53 6.00
CA ILE A 65 12.91 0.49 7.40
C ILE A 65 12.77 -0.95 7.90
N LEU A 66 12.53 -1.89 7.00
CA LEU A 66 12.28 -3.29 7.37
C LEU A 66 13.52 -3.94 7.95
N THR A 67 13.32 -4.69 9.03
CA THR A 67 14.35 -5.58 9.58
C THR A 67 14.70 -6.68 8.59
N VAL A 68 15.89 -7.28 8.73
CA VAL A 68 16.32 -8.39 7.87
C VAL A 68 15.33 -9.56 7.93
N ASP A 69 14.79 -9.86 9.12
CA ASP A 69 13.77 -10.89 9.30
C ASP A 69 12.46 -10.53 8.59
N ALA A 70 11.95 -9.30 8.77
CA ALA A 70 10.73 -8.85 8.10
C ALA A 70 10.86 -8.85 6.58
N LYS A 71 12.03 -8.47 6.04
CA LYS A 71 12.35 -8.61 4.60
C LYS A 71 12.31 -10.06 4.15
N GLN A 72 12.91 -10.97 4.92
CA GLN A 72 12.92 -12.39 4.57
C GLN A 72 11.50 -12.98 4.58
N GLN A 73 10.70 -12.65 5.59
CA GLN A 73 9.30 -13.04 5.67
C GLN A 73 8.51 -12.51 4.47
N ALA A 74 8.68 -11.23 4.12
CA ALA A 74 8.03 -10.61 2.95
C ALA A 74 8.40 -11.33 1.66
N LYS A 75 9.71 -11.59 1.40
CA LYS A 75 10.18 -12.33 0.22
C LYS A 75 9.54 -13.71 0.12
N LEU A 76 9.52 -14.47 1.23
CA LEU A 76 8.90 -15.80 1.28
C LEU A 76 7.40 -15.75 0.99
N HIS A 77 6.69 -14.77 1.56
CA HIS A 77 5.26 -14.62 1.32
C HIS A 77 4.96 -14.19 -0.12
N LEU A 78 5.69 -13.23 -0.67
CA LEU A 78 5.55 -12.79 -2.06
C LEU A 78 5.80 -13.93 -3.05
N ALA A 79 6.84 -14.75 -2.84
CA ALA A 79 7.10 -15.92 -3.66
C ALA A 79 5.96 -16.95 -3.60
N LYS A 80 5.35 -17.15 -2.43
CA LYS A 80 4.14 -17.99 -2.28
C LYS A 80 2.94 -17.40 -3.02
N THR A 81 2.68 -16.10 -2.87
CA THR A 81 1.60 -15.39 -3.57
C THR A 81 1.77 -15.49 -5.08
N TRP A 82 2.99 -15.36 -5.59
CA TRP A 82 3.28 -15.50 -7.02
C TRP A 82 2.96 -16.90 -7.55
N LYS A 83 3.40 -17.95 -6.82
CA LYS A 83 3.08 -19.34 -7.17
C LYS A 83 1.57 -19.58 -7.18
N LEU A 84 0.85 -19.03 -6.21
CA LEU A 84 -0.61 -19.11 -6.16
C LEU A 84 -1.27 -18.40 -7.36
N LEU A 85 -0.78 -17.21 -7.73
CA LEU A 85 -1.30 -16.45 -8.87
C LEU A 85 -1.09 -17.20 -10.18
N GLY A 86 0.06 -17.85 -10.37
CA GLY A 86 0.32 -18.71 -11.51
C GLY A 86 -0.68 -19.88 -11.63
N HIS A 87 -1.05 -20.49 -10.50
CA HIS A 87 -2.10 -21.53 -10.50
C HIS A 87 -3.48 -20.97 -10.85
N LEU A 88 -3.85 -19.78 -10.35
CA LEU A 88 -5.14 -19.15 -10.63
C LEU A 88 -5.27 -18.73 -12.10
N ASN A 89 -4.20 -18.16 -12.67
CA ASN A 89 -4.17 -17.72 -14.07
C ASN A 89 -4.21 -18.90 -15.07
N HIS A 90 -3.79 -20.10 -14.66
CA HIS A 90 -3.97 -21.32 -15.48
C HIS A 90 -5.40 -21.89 -15.41
N VAL A 91 -6.17 -21.55 -14.37
CA VAL A 91 -7.54 -22.05 -14.15
C VAL A 91 -8.59 -21.10 -14.76
N ILE A 92 -8.23 -19.83 -15.06
CA ILE A 92 -9.14 -18.80 -15.55
C ILE A 92 -8.60 -18.24 -16.89
N PRO A 93 -9.28 -18.43 -18.03
CA PRO A 93 -8.82 -17.86 -19.30
C PRO A 93 -8.86 -16.32 -19.25
N ALA A 94 -7.71 -15.70 -19.58
CA ALA A 94 -7.49 -14.27 -19.52
C ALA A 94 -8.31 -13.50 -20.58
N ASN A 95 -9.37 -12.80 -20.15
CA ASN A 95 -9.95 -11.71 -20.92
C ASN A 95 -9.14 -10.44 -20.65
N VAL A 96 -8.31 -10.05 -21.62
CA VAL A 96 -7.47 -8.85 -21.57
C VAL A 96 -8.28 -7.63 -21.98
N VAL A 97 -8.53 -6.72 -21.03
CA VAL A 97 -8.95 -5.34 -21.31
C VAL A 97 -7.69 -4.49 -21.44
N THR A 98 -7.47 -3.95 -22.64
CA THR A 98 -6.48 -2.90 -22.91
C THR A 98 -7.17 -1.54 -22.81
N GLU A 99 -6.74 -0.70 -21.88
CA GLU A 99 -7.12 0.73 -21.86
C GLU A 99 -5.91 1.62 -22.13
N THR A 100 -6.19 2.63 -22.95
CA THR A 100 -5.31 3.60 -23.60
C THR A 100 -4.85 4.71 -22.64
N VAL A 101 -3.58 5.06 -22.74
CA VAL A 101 -2.89 6.12 -21.98
C VAL A 101 -3.31 7.50 -22.49
N ASN A 102 -3.73 8.39 -21.57
CA ASN A 102 -3.71 9.83 -21.78
C ASN A 102 -2.99 10.51 -20.61
N ASN A 103 -1.87 11.17 -20.92
CA ASN A 103 -1.10 12.04 -20.03
C ASN A 103 -1.90 13.31 -19.68
N PRO A 104 -1.68 13.89 -18.49
CA PRO A 104 -0.83 15.08 -18.46
C PRO A 104 0.16 15.16 -17.29
N ASN A 105 1.33 15.74 -17.59
CA ASN A 105 2.30 16.27 -16.63
C ASN A 105 1.65 17.23 -15.63
N LEU A 106 2.03 17.14 -14.36
CA LEU A 106 2.20 18.31 -13.49
C LEU A 106 3.32 18.05 -12.47
N SER A 107 4.47 18.65 -12.75
CA SER A 107 5.47 19.02 -11.74
C SER A 107 4.87 20.12 -10.86
N ASP A 108 4.88 19.92 -9.54
CA ASP A 108 4.80 21.03 -8.60
C ASP A 108 5.94 20.86 -7.58
N ASP A 109 6.89 21.77 -7.72
CA ASP A 109 8.11 21.91 -6.96
C ASP A 109 7.77 22.79 -5.76
N ASP A 110 7.46 22.16 -4.62
CA ASP A 110 7.36 22.87 -3.34
C ASP A 110 8.48 22.34 -2.43
N MET A 111 9.61 23.04 -2.52
CA MET A 111 10.74 22.93 -1.58
C MET A 111 10.29 23.47 -0.23
N ASP A 112 9.68 22.61 0.59
CA ASP A 112 9.39 22.90 1.99
C ASP A 112 10.46 22.31 2.92
N VAL A 113 10.79 23.10 3.93
CA VAL A 113 11.91 23.04 4.85
C VAL A 113 11.93 21.72 5.63
N THR A 114 12.99 20.94 5.42
CA THR A 114 13.41 19.80 6.27
C THR A 114 12.30 18.78 6.57
N ASP A 115 11.86 18.04 5.57
CA ASP A 115 11.00 16.87 5.77
C ASP A 115 11.74 15.82 6.63
N ARG A 116 11.48 15.87 7.95
CA ARG A 116 12.09 15.00 8.96
C ARG A 116 11.77 13.53 8.70
N PHE A 117 10.59 13.25 8.13
CA PHE A 117 10.18 11.90 7.79
C PHE A 117 10.92 11.38 6.55
N GLU A 118 11.09 12.20 5.50
CA GLU A 118 11.97 11.89 4.37
C GLU A 118 13.41 11.60 4.86
N SER A 119 13.90 12.42 5.78
CA SER A 119 15.24 12.25 6.38
C SER A 119 15.34 10.95 7.17
N PHE A 120 14.30 10.60 7.93
CA PHE A 120 14.18 9.33 8.64
C PHE A 120 14.23 8.15 7.66
N LEU A 121 13.40 8.14 6.61
CA LEU A 121 13.37 7.07 5.62
C LEU A 121 14.70 6.91 4.89
N ARG A 122 15.29 8.02 4.46
CA ARG A 122 16.59 8.02 3.76
C ARG A 122 17.71 7.50 4.65
N SER A 123 17.70 7.81 5.95
CA SER A 123 18.69 7.30 6.91
C SER A 123 18.65 5.77 7.10
N HIS A 124 17.50 5.15 6.82
CA HIS A 124 17.33 3.70 6.87
C HIS A 124 17.61 3.03 5.51
N SER A 125 17.84 3.81 4.45
CA SER A 125 18.20 3.24 3.15
C SER A 125 19.69 2.92 3.06
N SER A 126 20.01 1.73 2.55
CA SER A 126 21.38 1.39 2.16
C SER A 126 21.54 1.74 0.68
N THR A 127 22.54 2.54 0.30
CA THR A 127 22.89 2.79 -1.12
C THR A 127 23.64 1.58 -1.69
N PRO A 128 23.06 0.80 -2.63
CA PRO A 128 23.77 -0.32 -3.23
C PRO A 128 24.54 0.17 -4.46
N THR A 129 25.85 -0.08 -4.48
CA THR A 129 26.67 0.01 -5.70
C THR A 129 26.40 -1.21 -6.55
N ALA A 130 25.82 -1.01 -7.74
CA ALA A 130 25.49 -2.11 -8.64
C ALA A 130 26.67 -2.49 -9.55
N THR A 131 27.02 -3.78 -9.58
CA THR A 131 27.50 -4.50 -10.78
C THR A 131 27.23 -5.99 -10.59
N ALA A 132 26.50 -6.60 -11.54
CA ALA A 132 26.73 -7.99 -11.98
C ALA A 132 25.75 -8.38 -13.10
N ASN A 133 26.31 -9.13 -14.07
CA ASN A 133 25.71 -9.69 -15.28
C ASN A 133 24.57 -10.69 -15.02
N ILE A 134 23.67 -10.83 -15.99
CA ILE A 134 22.55 -11.79 -16.00
C ILE A 134 22.74 -12.75 -17.20
N PRO A 135 22.62 -14.07 -17.01
CA PRO A 135 21.87 -14.88 -17.96
C PRO A 135 20.83 -15.80 -17.30
N SER A 136 19.79 -16.14 -18.09
CA SER A 136 18.62 -17.01 -17.82
C SER A 136 17.41 -16.36 -17.13
N VAL A 137 16.20 -16.79 -17.51
CA VAL A 137 14.89 -16.33 -16.99
C VAL A 137 14.90 -16.45 -15.47
N PRO A 138 14.92 -15.34 -14.72
CA PRO A 138 15.11 -15.37 -13.29
C PRO A 138 13.85 -15.91 -12.59
N SER A 139 14.06 -16.77 -11.59
CA SER A 139 12.98 -17.17 -10.67
C SER A 139 12.45 -15.94 -9.89
N ILE A 140 11.21 -16.00 -9.37
CA ILE A 140 10.64 -14.91 -8.57
C ILE A 140 11.52 -14.59 -7.36
N GLU A 141 12.15 -15.60 -6.77
CA GLU A 141 13.10 -15.44 -5.67
C GLU A 141 14.32 -14.61 -6.08
N THR A 142 14.90 -14.88 -7.27
CA THR A 142 16.01 -14.10 -7.83
C THR A 142 15.60 -12.66 -8.15
N LEU A 143 14.39 -12.45 -8.66
CA LEU A 143 13.86 -11.10 -8.93
C LEU A 143 13.68 -10.30 -7.64
N LEU A 144 13.18 -10.93 -6.58
CA LEU A 144 13.05 -10.29 -5.27
C LEU A 144 14.41 -9.93 -4.68
N GLU A 145 15.43 -10.78 -4.83
CA GLU A 145 16.81 -10.48 -4.41
C GLU A 145 17.43 -9.32 -5.19
N GLN A 146 17.18 -9.25 -6.51
CA GLN A 146 17.62 -8.13 -7.33
C GLN A 146 16.94 -6.83 -6.91
N TYR A 147 15.64 -6.89 -6.62
CA TYR A 147 14.88 -5.76 -6.14
C TYR A 147 15.39 -5.23 -4.81
N ASP A 148 15.97 -6.08 -3.95
CA ASP A 148 16.53 -5.65 -2.66
C ASP A 148 17.66 -4.61 -2.83
N ARG A 149 18.24 -4.51 -4.04
CA ARG A 149 19.32 -3.57 -4.42
C ARG A 149 18.81 -2.28 -5.09
N VAL A 150 17.50 -2.06 -5.16
CA VAL A 150 16.94 -0.84 -5.74
C VAL A 150 17.28 0.36 -4.86
N PRO A 151 17.74 1.49 -5.44
CA PRO A 151 18.02 2.69 -4.67
C PRO A 151 16.73 3.29 -4.12
N TYR A 152 16.85 3.86 -2.92
CA TYR A 152 15.79 4.62 -2.26
C TYR A 152 15.15 5.65 -3.19
N GLN A 153 13.84 5.79 -3.07
CA GLN A 153 13.05 6.83 -3.72
C GLN A 153 12.32 7.64 -2.66
N SER A 154 12.04 8.91 -2.91
CA SER A 154 11.26 9.74 -1.97
C SER A 154 9.88 9.15 -1.73
N TYR A 155 9.41 9.22 -0.49
CA TYR A 155 8.09 8.68 -0.12
C TYR A 155 6.92 9.47 -0.70
N LYS A 156 7.19 10.68 -1.23
CA LYS A 156 6.21 11.51 -1.95
C LYS A 156 5.87 10.94 -3.34
N LEU A 157 6.66 9.97 -3.82
CA LEU A 157 6.42 9.27 -5.08
C LEU A 157 5.06 8.54 -5.08
N ASP A 158 4.33 8.66 -6.19
CA ASP A 158 3.23 7.76 -6.47
C ASP A 158 3.78 6.38 -6.83
N ILE A 159 3.54 5.43 -5.94
CA ILE A 159 4.03 4.07 -6.09
C ILE A 159 3.30 3.31 -7.20
N MET A 160 2.05 3.68 -7.53
CA MET A 160 1.35 3.12 -8.68
C MET A 160 2.01 3.57 -9.98
N GLU A 161 2.41 4.83 -10.07
CA GLU A 161 3.14 5.38 -11.21
C GLU A 161 4.52 4.72 -11.33
N TYR A 162 5.25 4.61 -10.22
CA TYR A 162 6.53 3.90 -10.15
C TYR A 162 6.44 2.48 -10.71
N TRP A 163 5.46 1.70 -10.28
CA TRP A 163 5.28 0.33 -10.76
C TRP A 163 4.82 0.30 -12.22
N THR A 164 3.98 1.25 -12.65
CA THR A 164 3.52 1.35 -14.04
C THR A 164 4.68 1.61 -15.00
N THR A 165 5.62 2.50 -14.66
CA THR A 165 6.82 2.73 -15.48
C THR A 165 7.73 1.50 -15.55
N LYS A 166 7.75 0.65 -14.51
CA LYS A 166 8.57 -0.56 -14.44
C LYS A 166 7.86 -1.83 -14.89
N LYS A 167 6.63 -1.74 -15.39
CA LYS A 167 5.81 -2.88 -15.84
C LYS A 167 6.52 -3.79 -16.85
N HIS A 168 7.31 -3.21 -17.76
CA HIS A 168 8.04 -3.98 -18.77
C HIS A 168 9.38 -4.54 -18.26
N LEU A 169 9.95 -3.93 -17.22
CA LEU A 169 11.25 -4.32 -16.66
C LEU A 169 11.10 -5.44 -15.62
N MET A 170 10.04 -5.38 -14.81
CA MET A 170 9.76 -6.34 -13.74
C MET A 170 8.25 -6.67 -13.71
N PRO A 171 7.73 -7.37 -14.74
CA PRO A 171 6.29 -7.62 -14.87
C PRO A 171 5.72 -8.44 -13.70
N GLU A 172 6.48 -9.36 -13.13
CA GLU A 172 6.05 -10.21 -12.02
C GLU A 172 5.87 -9.40 -10.73
N LEU A 173 6.82 -8.52 -10.43
CA LEU A 173 6.77 -7.66 -9.25
C LEU A 173 5.69 -6.57 -9.42
N TYR A 174 5.47 -6.09 -10.65
CA TYR A 174 4.36 -5.20 -10.98
C TYR A 174 3.00 -5.86 -10.69
N GLU A 175 2.84 -7.12 -11.03
CA GLU A 175 1.58 -7.82 -10.78
C GLU A 175 1.35 -8.07 -9.29
N LEU A 176 2.40 -8.46 -8.56
CA LEU A 176 2.35 -8.57 -7.10
C LEU A 176 2.05 -7.23 -6.42
N SER A 177 2.65 -6.13 -6.90
CA SER A 177 2.42 -4.81 -6.31
C SER A 177 0.96 -4.37 -6.50
N LYS A 178 0.36 -4.60 -7.67
CA LYS A 178 -1.08 -4.34 -7.89
C LYS A 178 -1.96 -5.07 -6.88
N VAL A 179 -1.74 -6.37 -6.67
CA VAL A 179 -2.53 -7.18 -5.73
C VAL A 179 -2.44 -6.60 -4.32
N LEU A 180 -1.24 -6.22 -3.92
CA LEU A 180 -0.96 -5.73 -2.58
C LEU A 180 -1.48 -4.32 -2.33
N MET A 181 -1.43 -3.46 -3.35
CA MET A 181 -1.94 -2.09 -3.30
C MET A 181 -3.46 -2.00 -3.33
N ALA A 182 -4.12 -3.05 -3.82
CA ALA A 182 -5.56 -3.19 -3.73
C ALA A 182 -6.06 -3.47 -2.29
N ILE A 183 -5.16 -3.79 -1.35
CA ILE A 183 -5.53 -4.05 0.04
C ILE A 183 -5.84 -2.72 0.75
N PRO A 184 -7.10 -2.49 1.18
CA PRO A 184 -7.44 -1.30 1.94
C PRO A 184 -6.90 -1.40 3.37
N ALA A 185 -6.31 -0.33 3.89
CA ALA A 185 -5.88 -0.23 5.28
C ALA A 185 -7.03 0.11 6.23
N THR A 186 -8.16 0.60 5.71
CA THR A 186 -9.31 1.03 6.51
C THR A 186 -10.62 0.54 5.92
N GLN A 187 -11.65 0.41 6.75
CA GLN A 187 -13.01 0.01 6.34
C GLN A 187 -13.93 1.21 6.04
N VAL A 188 -13.36 2.42 5.91
CA VAL A 188 -14.12 3.68 5.78
C VAL A 188 -15.02 3.70 4.54
N SER A 189 -14.59 3.08 3.44
CA SER A 189 -15.42 2.96 2.21
C SER A 189 -16.69 2.16 2.48
N VAL A 190 -16.56 1.05 3.21
CA VAL A 190 -17.64 0.17 3.63
C VAL A 190 -18.56 0.90 4.61
N GLU A 191 -18.00 1.53 5.65
CA GLU A 191 -18.76 2.32 6.62
C GLU A 191 -19.54 3.47 5.96
N ARG A 192 -18.96 4.18 4.99
CA ARG A 192 -19.64 5.22 4.23
C ARG A 192 -20.78 4.64 3.39
N CYS A 193 -20.60 3.45 2.84
CA CYS A 193 -21.64 2.76 2.08
C CYS A 193 -22.80 2.35 3.00
N PHE A 194 -22.51 1.73 4.14
CA PHE A 194 -23.50 1.34 5.15
C PHE A 194 -24.20 2.54 5.81
N SER A 195 -23.49 3.64 6.08
CA SER A 195 -24.12 4.88 6.56
C SER A 195 -25.11 5.42 5.53
N GLY A 196 -24.77 5.35 4.23
CA GLY A 196 -25.69 5.67 3.15
C GLY A 196 -26.90 4.73 3.07
N LEU A 197 -26.74 3.47 3.47
CA LEU A 197 -27.80 2.47 3.48
C LEU A 197 -28.92 2.81 4.48
N LYS A 198 -28.61 3.52 5.57
CA LYS A 198 -29.59 3.99 6.56
C LYS A 198 -30.71 4.84 5.95
N PHE A 199 -30.46 5.50 4.82
CA PHE A 199 -31.48 6.27 4.09
C PHE A 199 -32.38 5.41 3.20
N ILE A 200 -31.94 4.19 2.87
CA ILE A 200 -32.66 3.23 2.01
C ILE A 200 -33.45 2.26 2.89
N LEU A 201 -32.80 1.72 3.92
CA LEU A 201 -33.37 0.84 4.94
C LEU A 201 -33.56 1.66 6.22
N SER A 202 -34.66 2.41 6.30
CA SER A 202 -35.13 2.97 7.58
C SER A 202 -36.13 2.03 8.21
N ASP A 203 -36.34 2.16 9.53
CA ASP A 203 -37.30 1.32 10.29
C ASP A 203 -38.74 1.37 9.73
N LEU A 204 -39.05 2.40 8.93
CA LEU A 204 -40.35 2.62 8.26
C LEU A 204 -40.40 2.14 6.79
N ARG A 205 -39.28 1.71 6.19
CA ARG A 205 -39.15 1.28 4.78
C ARG A 205 -38.46 -0.10 4.63
N SER A 206 -38.75 -1.03 5.53
CA SER A 206 -38.11 -2.35 5.62
C SER A 206 -38.59 -3.39 4.58
N THR A 207 -39.32 -3.01 3.53
CA THR A 207 -39.96 -3.95 2.58
C THR A 207 -39.15 -4.24 1.31
N MET A 208 -37.91 -3.77 1.18
CA MET A 208 -37.07 -4.13 0.03
C MET A 208 -36.55 -5.57 0.12
N SER A 209 -36.56 -6.28 -1.00
CA SER A 209 -35.90 -7.59 -1.12
C SER A 209 -34.38 -7.44 -1.03
N LYS A 210 -33.71 -8.50 -0.55
CA LYS A 210 -32.24 -8.53 -0.40
C LYS A 210 -31.53 -8.24 -1.73
N ASP A 211 -32.01 -8.84 -2.82
CA ASP A 211 -31.43 -8.68 -4.16
C ASP A 211 -31.50 -7.24 -4.67
N LEU A 212 -32.60 -6.53 -4.39
CA LEU A 212 -32.75 -5.13 -4.79
C LEU A 212 -31.80 -4.23 -4.00
N VAL A 213 -31.62 -4.49 -2.70
CA VAL A 213 -30.65 -3.78 -1.87
C VAL A 213 -29.24 -3.99 -2.41
N GLU A 214 -28.87 -5.23 -2.74
CA GLU A 214 -27.56 -5.55 -3.31
C GLU A 214 -27.31 -4.81 -4.63
N HIS A 215 -28.27 -4.84 -5.57
CA HIS A 215 -28.15 -4.09 -6.82
C HIS A 215 -27.96 -2.58 -6.60
N ILE A 216 -28.70 -1.99 -5.65
CA ILE A 216 -28.55 -0.57 -5.30
C ILE A 216 -27.15 -0.30 -4.73
N MET A 217 -26.64 -1.19 -3.87
CA MET A 217 -25.29 -1.05 -3.31
C MET A 217 -24.20 -1.12 -4.39
N VAL A 218 -24.33 -2.06 -5.36
CA VAL A 218 -23.40 -2.19 -6.49
C VAL A 218 -23.41 -0.93 -7.37
N ILE A 219 -24.60 -0.48 -7.79
CA ILE A 219 -24.75 0.73 -8.63
C ILE A 219 -24.15 1.96 -7.92
N ARG A 220 -24.39 2.09 -6.62
CA ARG A 220 -23.85 3.21 -5.82
C ARG A 220 -22.34 3.12 -5.63
N GLY A 221 -21.79 1.91 -5.52
CA GLY A 221 -20.35 1.69 -5.45
C GLY A 221 -19.64 2.11 -6.74
N ILE A 222 -20.23 1.78 -7.90
CA ILE A 222 -19.69 2.11 -9.21
C ILE A 222 -19.75 3.63 -9.49
N ASN A 223 -20.87 4.28 -9.18
CA ASN A 223 -21.05 5.72 -9.44
C ASN A 223 -20.30 6.67 -8.48
N LYS A 224 -19.57 6.13 -7.48
CA LYS A 224 -18.81 6.91 -6.49
C LYS A 224 -17.28 6.74 -6.60
N LEU A 225 -16.81 5.92 -7.54
CA LEU A 225 -15.40 5.85 -7.96
C LEU A 225 -15.12 6.94 -9.00
#